data_AF-A0A427N464-F1
#
_entry.id   AF-A0A427N464-F1
#
_cell.length_a   1.000
_cell.length_b   1.000
_cell.length_c   1.000
_cell.angle_alpha   90.00
_cell.angle_beta   90.00
_cell.angle_gamma   90.00
#
_symmetry.space_group_name_H-M   'P 1'
#
loop_
_entity.id
_entity.type
_entity.pdbx_description
1 polymer ?
#
loop_
_entity_poly.entity_id
_entity_poly.type
_entity_poly.pdbx_seq_one_letter_code
_entity_poly.pdbx_strand_id
1 'polypeptide(L)'
;MVDRFDAKSLHVRAPSPIILLCGGPIDVSTPKPESLREAYTLVYGRAALKDYANVTPEEFKIFAPDGNYQDWLSFESEFAQIVDLIILFSESYGSVAELGAFAMVEEIALRLLVVMDDKNYADPSFVKLGPVRRLEAKYGKSAVCVLNRQDINIPDITRVADVNLDKFAATLVAAITKRKGDYKERTTFIPDRAGHLIKLIVGLIQHYGALTETEIDVLLFAMNLNVKPEKVTDYLLCAVNANWILKDKRGVEEYFCALPNRGPAIEYKLRKELPVEEKDRERWRARVIEHWKATDPDRFSSIQSALKGAL
;
A
#
# COMPACT_ATOMS: atom_id res chain seq x y z
N MET A 1 3.41 -25.93 -4.51
CA MET A 1 3.94 -25.14 -3.39
C MET A 1 3.36 -25.56 -2.05
N VAL A 2 2.04 -25.70 -1.92
CA VAL A 2 1.33 -25.96 -0.65
C VAL A 2 1.86 -27.17 0.13
N ASP A 3 2.25 -28.26 -0.56
CA ASP A 3 2.80 -29.46 0.10
C ASP A 3 4.25 -29.30 0.58
N ARG A 4 4.94 -28.23 0.17
CA ARG A 4 6.38 -28.04 0.38
C ARG A 4 6.70 -27.20 1.62
N PHE A 5 5.81 -26.32 2.05
CA PHE A 5 6.06 -25.44 3.19
C PHE A 5 5.24 -25.79 4.43
N ASP A 6 5.75 -25.39 5.59
CA ASP A 6 5.04 -25.44 6.86
C ASP A 6 4.09 -24.23 6.94
N ALA A 7 2.79 -24.47 6.78
CA ALA A 7 1.78 -23.41 6.82
C ALA A 7 1.79 -22.60 8.12
N LYS A 8 2.21 -23.19 9.24
CA LYS A 8 2.31 -22.49 10.54
C LYS A 8 3.48 -21.54 10.62
N SER A 9 4.40 -21.59 9.66
CA SER A 9 5.58 -20.73 9.57
C SER A 9 5.41 -19.55 8.61
N LEU A 10 4.20 -19.37 8.07
CA LEU A 10 3.94 -18.33 7.07
C LEU A 10 3.98 -16.94 7.70
N HIS A 11 4.86 -16.10 7.17
CA HIS A 11 4.89 -14.68 7.41
C HIS A 11 4.61 -13.92 6.11
N VAL A 12 3.92 -12.79 6.22
CA VAL A 12 3.59 -11.87 5.13
C VAL A 12 4.18 -10.49 5.40
N ARG A 13 4.59 -9.80 4.33
CA ARG A 13 5.15 -8.44 4.38
C ARG A 13 4.75 -7.67 3.12
N ALA A 14 4.71 -6.34 3.23
CA ALA A 14 4.64 -5.48 2.04
C ALA A 14 5.93 -5.67 1.22
N PRO A 15 5.85 -6.11 -0.05
CA PRO A 15 7.04 -6.36 -0.87
C PRO A 15 7.70 -5.06 -1.36
N SER A 16 6.96 -3.95 -1.37
CA SER A 16 7.46 -2.58 -1.56
C SER A 16 6.66 -1.64 -0.66
N PRO A 17 7.28 -0.67 0.04
CA PRO A 17 6.58 0.15 1.00
C PRO A 17 5.77 1.27 0.33
N ILE A 18 4.58 1.55 0.87
CA ILE A 18 3.61 2.47 0.26
C ILE A 18 3.21 3.58 1.22
N ILE A 19 3.18 4.81 0.72
CA ILE A 19 2.49 5.94 1.33
C ILE A 19 1.24 6.24 0.52
N LEU A 20 0.08 6.17 1.17
CA LEU A 20 -1.18 6.70 0.62
C LEU A 20 -1.28 8.19 0.93
N LEU A 21 -1.49 9.02 -0.09
CA LEU A 21 -1.56 10.48 0.01
C LEU A 21 -2.99 11.00 -0.12
N CYS A 22 -3.51 11.55 0.98
CA CYS A 22 -4.85 12.14 1.07
C CYS A 22 -4.73 13.64 1.38
N GLY A 23 -5.59 14.50 0.83
CA GLY A 23 -5.48 15.95 1.02
C GLY A 23 -6.12 16.80 -0.06
N GLY A 24 -5.62 18.03 -0.22
CA GLY A 24 -6.07 18.98 -1.25
C GLY A 24 -5.67 18.58 -2.67
N PRO A 25 -6.09 19.32 -3.71
CA PRO A 25 -5.81 18.98 -5.10
C PRO A 25 -4.31 18.95 -5.43
N ILE A 26 -3.95 18.23 -6.48
CA ILE A 26 -2.60 18.21 -7.06
C ILE A 26 -2.73 18.76 -8.47
N ASP A 27 -2.14 19.94 -8.74
CA ASP A 27 -2.13 20.57 -10.07
C ASP A 27 -0.70 20.83 -10.56
N VAL A 28 -0.13 19.80 -11.18
CA VAL A 28 1.23 19.81 -11.75
C VAL A 28 1.42 20.79 -12.91
N SER A 29 0.37 21.52 -13.33
CA SER A 29 0.48 22.54 -14.39
C SER A 29 1.16 23.83 -13.92
N THR A 30 1.29 24.03 -12.61
CA THR A 30 1.90 25.24 -12.05
C THR A 30 3.16 24.93 -11.23
N PRO A 31 4.14 25.85 -11.17
CA PRO A 31 5.37 25.62 -10.40
C PRO A 31 5.18 25.84 -8.88
N LYS A 32 4.02 26.35 -8.46
CA LYS A 32 3.75 26.67 -7.05
C LYS A 32 2.59 25.78 -6.57
N PRO A 33 2.71 25.12 -5.41
CA PRO A 33 1.67 24.21 -4.96
C PRO A 33 0.40 24.96 -4.55
N GLU A 34 -0.76 24.38 -4.86
CA GLU A 34 -2.08 24.84 -4.42
C GLU A 34 -2.49 24.20 -3.09
N SER A 35 -1.88 23.07 -2.71
CA SER A 35 -2.12 22.34 -1.47
C SER A 35 -0.83 21.83 -0.83
N LEU A 36 -0.84 21.50 0.47
CA LEU A 36 0.29 20.86 1.13
C LEU A 36 0.49 19.44 0.62
N ARG A 37 -0.58 18.74 0.20
CA ARG A 37 -0.43 17.46 -0.50
C ARG A 37 0.39 17.62 -1.77
N GLU A 38 0.14 18.68 -2.55
CA GLU A 38 0.96 19.00 -3.71
C GLU A 38 2.37 19.47 -3.33
N ALA A 39 2.53 20.28 -2.27
CA ALA A 39 3.87 20.61 -1.77
C ALA A 39 4.68 19.35 -1.41
N TYR A 40 4.00 18.29 -0.95
CA TYR A 40 4.62 16.99 -0.73
C TYR A 40 5.07 16.32 -2.04
N THR A 41 4.31 16.45 -3.12
CA THR A 41 4.72 15.95 -4.45
C THR A 41 6.02 16.64 -4.93
N LEU A 42 6.30 17.87 -4.49
CA LEU A 42 7.54 18.56 -4.83
C LEU A 42 8.77 18.07 -4.01
N VAL A 43 8.58 17.24 -2.98
CA VAL A 43 9.66 16.82 -2.07
C VAL A 43 9.81 15.31 -1.86
N TYR A 44 8.84 14.48 -2.28
CA TYR A 44 8.92 13.02 -2.07
C TYR A 44 10.07 12.32 -2.80
N GLY A 45 10.64 12.94 -3.85
CA GLY A 45 11.85 12.45 -4.52
C GLY A 45 13.14 12.59 -3.70
N ARG A 46 13.11 13.28 -2.55
CA ARG A 46 14.28 13.47 -1.68
C ARG A 46 14.68 12.14 -1.03
N ALA A 47 15.97 12.01 -0.67
CA ALA A 47 16.56 10.75 -0.21
C ALA A 47 15.83 10.06 0.96
N ALA A 48 15.19 10.83 1.85
CA ALA A 48 14.44 10.28 2.99
C ALA A 48 13.02 9.78 2.66
N LEU A 49 12.48 10.14 1.49
CA LEU A 49 11.10 9.85 1.07
C LEU A 49 11.03 8.99 -0.20
N LYS A 50 12.10 8.97 -1.02
CA LYS A 50 12.19 8.21 -2.28
C LYS A 50 12.02 6.69 -2.11
N ASP A 51 12.11 6.18 -0.89
CA ASP A 51 11.97 4.76 -0.61
C ASP A 51 10.53 4.27 -0.63
N TYR A 52 9.55 5.17 -0.61
CA TYR A 52 8.14 4.84 -0.68
C TYR A 52 7.61 5.01 -2.09
N ALA A 53 6.82 4.05 -2.54
CA ALA A 53 5.84 4.31 -3.59
C ALA A 53 4.77 5.24 -3.00
N ASN A 54 4.49 6.34 -3.67
CA ASN A 54 3.43 7.26 -3.26
C ASN A 54 2.25 7.04 -4.19
N VAL A 55 1.07 6.80 -3.61
CA VAL A 55 -0.15 6.52 -4.37
C VAL A 55 -1.26 7.45 -3.91
N THR A 56 -2.10 7.85 -4.86
CA THR A 56 -3.24 8.76 -4.66
C THR A 56 -4.53 8.00 -4.98
N PRO A 57 -5.55 8.04 -4.09
CA PRO A 57 -6.81 7.32 -4.32
C PRO A 57 -7.50 7.68 -5.65
N GLU A 58 -7.35 8.91 -6.12
CA GLU A 58 -8.05 9.44 -7.28
C GLU A 58 -7.69 8.76 -8.60
N GLU A 59 -6.56 8.05 -8.65
CA GLU A 59 -6.12 7.28 -9.83
C GLU A 59 -6.75 5.88 -9.88
N PHE A 60 -7.35 5.42 -8.78
CA PHE A 60 -7.84 4.06 -8.65
C PHE A 60 -9.20 3.87 -9.31
N LYS A 61 -9.28 2.88 -10.20
CA LYS A 61 -10.53 2.44 -10.81
C LYS A 61 -11.13 1.30 -9.98
N ILE A 62 -11.84 1.64 -8.91
CA ILE A 62 -12.34 0.67 -7.94
C ILE A 62 -13.75 0.13 -8.21
N PHE A 63 -14.49 0.82 -9.09
CA PHE A 63 -15.87 0.49 -9.44
C PHE A 63 -15.94 -0.32 -10.75
N ALA A 64 -17.10 -0.91 -11.01
CA ALA A 64 -17.35 -1.62 -12.26
C ALA A 64 -17.12 -0.69 -13.48
N PRO A 65 -16.49 -1.18 -14.56
CA PRO A 65 -16.13 -2.58 -14.82
C PRO A 65 -14.76 -3.03 -14.27
N ASP A 66 -13.98 -2.14 -13.66
CA ASP A 66 -12.60 -2.39 -13.26
C ASP A 66 -12.46 -3.03 -11.86
N GLY A 67 -13.45 -2.85 -10.98
CA GLY A 67 -13.49 -3.43 -9.64
C GLY A 67 -14.90 -3.73 -9.13
N ASN A 68 -15.00 -4.44 -8.01
CA ASN A 68 -16.27 -4.87 -7.41
C ASN A 68 -16.69 -4.06 -6.17
N TYR A 69 -15.90 -3.05 -5.77
CA TYR A 69 -16.23 -2.22 -4.63
C TYR A 69 -17.48 -1.39 -4.89
N GLN A 70 -18.28 -1.19 -3.84
CA GLN A 70 -19.52 -0.41 -3.89
C GLN A 70 -19.33 1.02 -3.36
N ASP A 71 -18.28 1.24 -2.59
CA ASP A 71 -17.94 2.54 -2.00
C ASP A 71 -16.44 2.63 -1.69
N TRP A 72 -15.94 3.86 -1.57
CA TRP A 72 -14.53 4.15 -1.29
C TRP A 72 -14.08 3.67 0.09
N LEU A 73 -14.92 3.76 1.12
CA LEU A 73 -14.54 3.39 2.48
C LEU A 73 -14.25 1.89 2.59
N SER A 74 -15.03 1.06 1.89
CA SER A 74 -14.80 -0.37 1.79
C SER A 74 -13.44 -0.68 1.15
N PHE A 75 -13.10 -0.02 0.04
CA PHE A 75 -11.79 -0.16 -0.61
C PHE A 75 -10.66 0.33 0.28
N GLU A 76 -10.77 1.54 0.81
CA GLU A 76 -9.72 2.16 1.63
C GLU A 76 -9.46 1.39 2.92
N SER A 77 -10.49 0.76 3.51
CA SER A 77 -10.33 -0.09 4.69
C SER A 77 -9.49 -1.34 4.40
N GLU A 78 -9.54 -1.90 3.19
CA GLU A 78 -8.73 -3.06 2.80
C GLU A 78 -7.34 -2.63 2.30
N PHE A 79 -7.29 -1.58 1.47
CA PHE A 79 -6.05 -1.01 0.97
C PHE A 79 -5.17 -0.46 2.11
N ALA A 80 -5.75 0.17 3.12
CA ALA A 80 -5.01 0.63 4.30
C ALA A 80 -4.29 -0.49 5.05
N GLN A 81 -4.72 -1.75 4.94
CA GLN A 81 -4.03 -2.87 5.59
C GLN A 81 -2.74 -3.29 4.87
N ILE A 82 -2.50 -2.79 3.65
CA ILE A 82 -1.30 -3.09 2.87
C ILE A 82 -0.33 -1.91 2.73
N VAL A 83 -0.75 -0.69 3.09
CA VAL A 83 0.13 0.49 3.12
C VAL A 83 0.97 0.58 4.39
N ASP A 84 2.15 1.19 4.30
CA ASP A 84 3.01 1.46 5.46
C ASP A 84 2.49 2.66 6.27
N LEU A 85 1.97 3.67 5.56
CA LEU A 85 1.59 4.95 6.14
C LEU A 85 0.52 5.61 5.28
N ILE A 86 -0.41 6.28 5.93
CA ILE A 86 -1.37 7.16 5.28
C ILE A 86 -1.03 8.57 5.75
N ILE A 87 -0.66 9.45 4.82
CA ILE A 87 -0.46 10.86 5.12
C ILE A 87 -1.71 11.60 4.66
N LEU A 88 -2.43 12.17 5.62
CA LEU A 88 -3.62 12.97 5.37
C LEU A 88 -3.33 14.42 5.71
N PHE A 89 -3.32 15.29 4.71
CA PHE A 89 -3.24 16.73 4.88
C PHE A 89 -4.65 17.28 5.15
N SER A 90 -4.93 17.65 6.40
CA SER A 90 -6.23 18.17 6.83
C SER A 90 -6.37 19.65 6.45
N GLU A 91 -6.52 19.91 5.15
CA GLU A 91 -6.42 21.25 4.54
C GLU A 91 -7.63 21.65 3.68
N SER A 92 -8.55 20.72 3.45
CA SER A 92 -9.74 20.90 2.62
C SER A 92 -10.97 20.25 3.27
N TYR A 93 -12.19 20.63 2.85
CA TYR A 93 -13.42 20.00 3.36
C TYR A 93 -13.43 18.48 3.17
N GLY A 94 -12.94 17.99 2.03
CA GLY A 94 -12.83 16.56 1.74
C GLY A 94 -11.89 15.86 2.73
N SER A 95 -10.67 16.38 2.88
CA SER A 95 -9.69 15.80 3.82
C SER A 95 -10.12 15.84 5.29
N VAL A 96 -10.92 16.85 5.69
CA VAL A 96 -11.49 16.91 7.03
C VAL A 96 -12.57 15.84 7.23
N ALA A 97 -13.37 15.56 6.19
CA ALA A 97 -14.34 14.45 6.22
C ALA A 97 -13.62 13.09 6.28
N GLU A 98 -12.59 12.89 5.47
CA GLU A 98 -11.72 11.70 5.50
C GLU A 98 -11.09 11.52 6.87
N LEU A 99 -10.55 12.57 7.49
CA LEU A 99 -10.00 12.51 8.85
C LEU A 99 -11.03 11.98 9.85
N GLY A 100 -12.28 12.44 9.76
CA GLY A 100 -13.37 11.93 10.59
C GLY A 100 -13.63 10.44 10.39
N ALA A 101 -13.73 10.00 9.12
CA ALA A 101 -13.97 8.60 8.78
C ALA A 101 -12.78 7.69 9.17
N PHE A 102 -11.56 8.08 8.81
CA PHE A 102 -10.34 7.32 9.01
C PHE A 102 -10.00 7.18 10.49
N ALA A 103 -10.26 8.19 11.32
CA ALA A 103 -10.06 8.12 12.77
C ALA A 103 -10.97 7.09 13.47
N MET A 104 -12.05 6.67 12.80
CA MET A 104 -13.01 5.68 13.33
C MET A 104 -12.68 4.25 12.92
N VAL A 105 -12.00 4.04 11.79
CA VAL A 105 -11.58 2.72 11.32
C VAL A 105 -10.21 2.38 11.90
N GLU A 106 -10.15 1.40 12.80
CA GLU A 106 -8.94 1.09 13.56
C GLU A 106 -7.73 0.73 12.68
N GLU A 107 -7.93 -0.03 11.61
CA GLU A 107 -6.85 -0.42 10.69
C GLU A 107 -6.28 0.79 9.93
N ILE A 108 -7.11 1.79 9.61
CA ILE A 108 -6.68 3.02 8.95
C ILE A 108 -5.98 3.93 9.97
N ALA A 109 -6.65 4.22 11.10
CA ALA A 109 -6.17 5.11 12.15
C ALA A 109 -4.79 4.69 12.70
N LEU A 110 -4.54 3.38 12.78
CA LEU A 110 -3.26 2.80 13.21
C LEU A 110 -2.07 3.20 12.32
N ARG A 111 -2.32 3.53 11.05
CA ARG A 111 -1.30 3.92 10.05
C ARG A 111 -1.39 5.39 9.64
N LEU A 112 -2.33 6.13 10.22
CA LEU A 112 -2.59 7.52 9.87
C LEU A 112 -1.54 8.46 10.49
N LEU A 113 -1.02 9.37 9.67
CA LEU A 113 -0.31 10.59 10.03
C LEU A 113 -1.10 11.78 9.52
N VAL A 114 -1.75 12.49 10.43
CA VAL A 114 -2.51 13.71 10.11
C VAL A 114 -1.55 14.88 10.09
N VAL A 115 -1.53 15.63 8.99
CA VAL A 115 -0.77 16.87 8.85
C VAL A 115 -1.74 18.03 8.89
N MET A 116 -1.52 18.98 9.79
CA MET A 116 -2.34 20.20 9.92
C MET A 116 -1.48 21.37 10.38
N ASP A 117 -1.99 22.59 10.27
CA ASP A 117 -1.27 23.79 10.70
C ASP A 117 -1.46 24.10 12.19
N ASP A 118 -0.57 24.94 12.73
CA ASP A 118 -0.59 25.38 14.12
C ASP A 118 -1.91 26.05 14.55
N LYS A 119 -2.56 26.78 13.64
CA LYS A 119 -3.85 27.46 13.85
C LYS A 119 -4.97 26.46 14.09
N ASN A 120 -5.18 25.52 13.17
CA ASN A 120 -6.27 24.54 13.29
C ASN A 120 -6.00 23.54 14.42
N TYR A 121 -4.73 23.28 14.76
CA TYR A 121 -4.39 22.46 15.92
C TYR A 121 -4.69 23.16 17.25
N ALA A 122 -4.53 24.48 17.33
CA ALA A 122 -4.79 25.28 18.53
C ALA A 122 -6.27 25.63 18.73
N ASP A 123 -7.04 25.68 17.65
CA ASP A 123 -8.48 25.94 17.68
C ASP A 123 -9.25 24.81 18.38
N PRO A 124 -10.06 25.06 19.43
CA PRO A 124 -10.88 24.06 20.10
C PRO A 124 -12.10 23.61 19.26
N SER A 125 -11.87 23.30 17.99
CA SER A 125 -12.86 22.84 17.02
C SER A 125 -13.26 21.38 17.24
N PHE A 126 -14.34 20.95 16.58
CA PHE A 126 -14.71 19.54 16.53
C PHE A 126 -13.58 18.67 15.96
N VAL A 127 -12.85 19.17 14.95
CA VAL A 127 -11.71 18.46 14.36
C VAL A 127 -10.63 18.21 15.41
N LYS A 128 -10.24 19.23 16.18
CA LYS A 128 -9.23 19.10 17.23
C LYS A 128 -9.70 18.24 18.39
N LEU A 129 -10.90 18.50 18.91
CA LEU A 129 -11.43 17.84 20.11
C LEU A 129 -11.98 16.43 19.85
N GLY A 130 -12.30 16.12 18.59
CA GLY A 130 -12.81 14.82 18.14
C GLY A 130 -11.70 13.93 17.55
N PRO A 131 -11.58 13.81 16.23
CA PRO A 131 -10.69 12.84 15.57
C PRO A 131 -9.21 13.04 15.95
N VAL A 132 -8.71 14.27 16.01
CA VAL A 132 -7.31 14.55 16.38
C VAL A 132 -7.03 14.09 17.81
N ARG A 133 -7.85 14.50 18.79
CA ARG A 133 -7.72 14.07 20.19
C ARG A 133 -7.80 12.55 20.34
N ARG A 134 -8.70 11.90 19.60
CA ARG A 134 -8.84 10.43 19.57
C ARG A 134 -7.57 9.75 19.08
N LEU A 135 -7.01 10.22 17.97
CA LEU A 135 -5.77 9.69 17.40
C LEU A 135 -4.60 9.85 18.37
N GLU A 136 -4.41 11.05 18.92
CA GLU A 136 -3.33 11.32 19.89
C GLU A 136 -3.47 10.44 21.15
N ALA A 137 -4.70 10.24 21.64
CA ALA A 137 -4.97 9.43 22.82
C ALA A 137 -4.73 7.93 22.59
N LYS A 138 -5.10 7.40 21.42
CA LYS A 138 -5.03 5.96 21.13
C LYS A 138 -3.69 5.52 20.53
N TYR A 139 -3.11 6.35 19.65
CA TYR A 139 -1.92 6.00 18.86
C TYR A 139 -0.71 6.89 19.16
N GLY A 140 -0.84 7.80 20.12
CA GLY A 140 0.24 8.69 20.55
C GLY A 140 0.32 9.98 19.75
N LYS A 141 1.08 10.95 20.29
CA LYS A 141 1.24 12.28 19.70
C LYS A 141 1.88 12.29 18.31
N SER A 142 2.57 11.21 17.92
CA SER A 142 3.18 11.09 16.59
C SER A 142 2.15 10.89 15.47
N ALA A 143 0.90 10.55 15.80
CA ALA A 143 -0.18 10.44 14.81
C ALA A 143 -0.56 11.79 14.19
N VAL A 144 -0.08 12.91 14.74
CA VAL A 144 -0.37 14.26 14.27
C VAL A 144 0.94 15.02 14.09
N CYS A 145 1.15 15.54 12.89
CA CYS A 145 2.21 16.47 12.54
C CYS A 145 1.62 17.88 12.45
N VAL A 146 2.11 18.78 13.31
CA VAL A 146 1.69 20.18 13.31
C VAL A 146 2.75 21.00 12.58
N LEU A 147 2.34 21.64 11.48
CA LEU A 147 3.18 22.56 10.73
C LEU A 147 3.06 23.96 11.33
N ASN A 148 4.19 24.52 11.75
CA ASN A 148 4.23 25.94 12.10
C ASN A 148 4.20 26.77 10.82
N ARG A 149 3.17 27.61 10.67
CA ARG A 149 2.94 28.37 9.43
C ARG A 149 4.05 29.36 9.13
N GLN A 150 4.64 29.97 10.16
CA GLN A 150 5.74 30.92 10.00
C GLN A 150 7.02 30.20 9.54
N ASP A 151 7.34 29.06 10.15
CA ASP A 151 8.54 28.28 9.81
C ASP A 151 8.52 27.78 8.36
N ILE A 152 7.34 27.40 7.86
CA ILE A 152 7.17 26.95 6.47
C ILE A 152 6.73 28.07 5.51
N ASN A 153 6.73 29.34 5.94
CA ASN A 153 6.40 30.49 5.10
C ASN A 153 5.03 30.42 4.40
N ILE A 154 3.98 30.04 5.12
CA ILE A 154 2.59 30.13 4.61
C ILE A 154 1.74 31.02 5.53
N PRO A 155 0.86 31.88 4.98
CA PRO A 155 -0.04 32.69 5.81
C PRO A 155 -1.24 31.88 6.35
N ASP A 156 -1.67 30.85 5.64
CA ASP A 156 -2.80 29.98 5.99
C ASP A 156 -2.65 28.63 5.26
N ILE A 157 -3.23 27.56 5.82
CA ILE A 157 -3.18 26.22 5.21
C ILE A 157 -3.79 26.16 3.80
N THR A 158 -4.69 27.10 3.47
CA THR A 158 -5.31 27.22 2.14
C THR A 158 -4.51 28.08 1.15
N ARG A 159 -3.37 28.64 1.57
CA ARG A 159 -2.54 29.54 0.75
C ARG A 159 -1.07 29.14 0.89
N VAL A 160 -0.63 28.20 0.07
CA VAL A 160 0.67 27.52 0.24
C VAL A 160 1.67 27.74 -0.88
N ALA A 161 1.36 28.67 -1.80
CA ALA A 161 2.15 28.94 -3.00
C ALA A 161 3.63 29.30 -2.71
N ASP A 162 3.92 29.85 -1.54
CA ASP A 162 5.27 30.28 -1.12
C ASP A 162 5.87 29.39 -0.01
N VAL A 163 5.35 28.17 0.14
CA VAL A 163 5.82 27.22 1.16
C VAL A 163 7.32 26.96 1.07
N ASN A 164 8.00 27.02 2.21
CA ASN A 164 9.40 26.63 2.33
C ASN A 164 9.50 25.10 2.30
N LEU A 165 9.77 24.56 1.11
CA LEU A 165 9.84 23.12 0.86
C LEU A 165 10.91 22.40 1.69
N ASP A 166 12.00 23.07 2.08
CA ASP A 166 13.05 22.45 2.89
C ASP A 166 12.63 22.26 4.34
N LYS A 167 12.03 23.29 4.94
CA LYS A 167 11.47 23.21 6.31
C LYS A 167 10.28 22.28 6.38
N PHE A 168 9.41 22.33 5.37
CA PHE A 168 8.29 21.43 5.22
C PHE A 168 8.75 19.96 5.12
N ALA A 169 9.67 19.65 4.21
CA ALA A 169 10.21 18.30 4.05
C ALA A 169 10.92 17.79 5.32
N ALA A 170 11.73 18.64 5.97
CA ALA A 170 12.42 18.26 7.20
C ALA A 170 11.43 17.88 8.32
N THR A 171 10.36 18.65 8.46
CA THR A 171 9.30 18.42 9.45
C THR A 171 8.56 17.11 9.16
N LEU A 172 8.17 16.89 7.90
CA LEU A 172 7.48 15.66 7.49
C LEU A 172 8.35 14.42 7.65
N VAL A 173 9.62 14.47 7.24
CA VAL A 173 10.55 13.33 7.41
C VAL A 173 10.69 12.96 8.88
N ALA A 174 10.81 13.95 9.77
CA ALA A 174 10.88 13.70 11.21
C ALA A 174 9.58 13.06 11.74
N ALA A 175 8.42 13.56 11.30
CA ALA A 175 7.11 13.02 11.69
C ALA A 175 6.89 11.58 11.19
N ILE A 176 7.19 11.32 9.91
CA ILE A 176 7.11 10.00 9.27
C ILE A 176 8.02 9.00 10.01
N THR A 177 9.28 9.39 10.24
CA THR A 177 10.26 8.54 10.94
C THR A 177 9.76 8.17 12.34
N LYS A 178 9.24 9.14 13.08
CA LYS A 178 8.69 8.92 14.41
C LYS A 178 7.46 8.01 14.37
N ARG A 179 6.51 8.30 13.46
CA ARG A 179 5.26 7.55 13.33
C ARG A 179 5.49 6.08 12.99
N LYS A 180 6.44 5.79 12.11
CA LYS A 180 6.87 4.41 11.79
C LYS A 180 7.58 3.71 12.95
N GLY A 181 8.27 4.46 13.82
CA GLY A 181 8.87 3.91 15.03
C GLY A 181 7.84 3.38 16.02
N ASP A 182 6.67 4.03 16.09
CA ASP A 182 5.61 3.74 17.06
C ASP A 182 4.71 2.56 16.66
N TYR A 183 4.71 2.17 15.38
CA TYR A 183 3.92 1.05 14.87
C TYR A 183 4.77 0.03 14.10
N LYS A 184 4.64 -1.24 14.48
CA LYS A 184 5.18 -2.37 13.72
C LYS A 184 4.07 -3.35 13.38
N GLU A 185 3.85 -3.56 12.08
CA GLU A 185 2.87 -4.53 11.61
C GLU A 185 3.28 -5.96 11.99
N ARG A 186 2.30 -6.78 12.36
CA ARG A 186 2.51 -8.21 12.60
C ARG A 186 2.76 -8.90 11.27
N THR A 187 3.89 -9.60 11.17
CA THR A 187 4.22 -10.36 9.97
C THR A 187 3.68 -11.77 9.99
N THR A 188 3.32 -12.34 11.15
CA THR A 188 2.74 -13.69 11.21
C THR A 188 1.39 -13.70 10.48
N PHE A 189 1.21 -14.64 9.55
CA PHE A 189 0.00 -14.70 8.73
C PHE A 189 -1.27 -14.93 9.58
N ILE A 190 -2.33 -14.19 9.26
CA ILE A 190 -3.63 -14.27 9.91
C ILE A 190 -4.66 -14.34 8.77
N PRO A 191 -5.40 -15.45 8.63
CA PRO A 191 -6.25 -15.69 7.46
C PRO A 191 -7.44 -14.73 7.37
N ASP A 192 -7.92 -14.19 8.50
CA ASP A 192 -9.09 -13.31 8.53
C ASP A 192 -8.74 -11.83 8.24
N ARG A 193 -7.46 -11.53 7.97
CA ARG A 193 -7.02 -10.16 7.65
C ARG A 193 -6.83 -9.99 6.16
N ALA A 194 -7.63 -9.10 5.55
CA ALA A 194 -7.54 -8.76 4.13
C ALA A 194 -6.10 -8.40 3.72
N GLY A 195 -5.42 -7.54 4.48
CA GLY A 195 -4.04 -7.17 4.17
C GLY A 195 -3.04 -8.34 4.18
N HIS A 196 -3.29 -9.37 5.00
CA HIS A 196 -2.45 -10.58 5.03
C HIS A 196 -2.76 -11.48 3.83
N LEU A 197 -4.03 -11.61 3.45
CA LEU A 197 -4.45 -12.34 2.26
C LEU A 197 -3.90 -11.70 0.98
N ILE A 198 -3.98 -10.37 0.85
CA ILE A 198 -3.41 -9.64 -0.29
C ILE A 198 -1.91 -9.90 -0.42
N LYS A 199 -1.14 -9.76 0.68
CA LYS A 199 0.31 -10.04 0.69
C LYS A 199 0.62 -11.51 0.38
N LEU A 200 -0.21 -12.45 0.85
CA LEU A 200 -0.10 -13.86 0.49
C LEU A 200 -0.31 -14.08 -1.01
N ILE A 201 -1.38 -13.54 -1.59
CA ILE A 201 -1.68 -13.63 -3.03
C ILE A 201 -0.51 -13.09 -3.85
N VAL A 202 0.02 -11.91 -3.52
CA VAL A 202 1.21 -11.35 -4.17
C VAL A 202 2.42 -12.28 -4.01
N GLY A 203 2.60 -12.88 -2.84
CA GLY A 203 3.66 -13.85 -2.60
C GLY A 203 3.55 -15.12 -3.44
N LEU A 204 2.33 -15.61 -3.66
CA LEU A 204 2.05 -16.73 -4.56
C LEU A 204 2.39 -16.35 -6.00
N ILE A 205 1.95 -15.17 -6.46
CA ILE A 205 2.28 -14.65 -7.79
C ILE A 205 3.81 -14.52 -7.96
N GLN A 206 4.52 -13.97 -6.96
CA GLN A 206 6.00 -13.91 -6.96
C GLN A 206 6.67 -15.29 -6.96
N HIS A 207 6.00 -16.33 -6.46
CA HIS A 207 6.57 -17.69 -6.43
C HIS A 207 6.38 -18.42 -7.75
N TYR A 208 5.29 -18.13 -8.47
CA TYR A 208 4.95 -18.77 -9.74
C TYR A 208 5.25 -17.90 -10.97
N GLY A 209 5.66 -16.65 -10.77
CA GLY A 209 5.92 -15.66 -11.82
C GLY A 209 4.65 -14.98 -12.30
N ALA A 210 3.69 -15.77 -12.76
CA ALA A 210 2.35 -15.34 -13.17
C ALA A 210 1.32 -16.40 -12.83
N LEU A 211 0.13 -15.95 -12.44
CA LEU A 211 -1.03 -16.81 -12.13
C LEU A 211 -2.30 -16.20 -12.72
N THR A 212 -3.27 -17.04 -13.07
CA THR A 212 -4.66 -16.60 -13.32
C THR A 212 -5.43 -16.47 -12.01
N GLU A 213 -6.57 -15.77 -12.02
CA GLU A 213 -7.44 -15.66 -10.84
C GLU A 213 -7.91 -17.05 -10.36
N THR A 214 -8.33 -17.91 -11.30
CA THR A 214 -8.72 -19.31 -11.01
C THR A 214 -7.60 -20.10 -10.34
N GLU A 215 -6.35 -19.95 -10.79
CA GLU A 215 -5.20 -20.63 -10.16
C GLU A 215 -4.96 -20.12 -8.73
N ILE A 216 -5.15 -18.82 -8.50
CA ILE A 216 -5.04 -18.22 -7.17
C ILE A 216 -6.12 -18.79 -6.24
N ASP A 217 -7.37 -18.85 -6.68
CA ASP A 217 -8.48 -19.45 -5.93
C ASP A 217 -8.17 -20.90 -5.54
N VAL A 218 -7.69 -21.72 -6.49
CA VAL A 218 -7.31 -23.12 -6.25
C VAL A 218 -6.18 -23.22 -5.23
N LEU A 219 -5.18 -22.33 -5.29
CA LEU A 219 -4.07 -22.30 -4.32
C LEU A 219 -4.55 -21.92 -2.93
N LEU A 220 -5.41 -20.90 -2.81
CA LEU A 220 -6.00 -20.48 -1.52
C LEU A 220 -6.84 -21.60 -0.91
N PHE A 221 -7.67 -22.26 -1.74
CA PHE A 221 -8.46 -23.42 -1.31
C PHE A 221 -7.57 -24.57 -0.83
N ALA A 222 -6.51 -24.91 -1.58
CA ALA A 222 -5.55 -25.94 -1.19
C ALA A 222 -4.83 -25.62 0.14
N MET A 223 -4.68 -24.34 0.47
CA MET A 223 -4.16 -23.87 1.76
C MET A 223 -5.19 -23.89 2.91
N ASN A 224 -6.41 -24.39 2.67
CA ASN A 224 -7.57 -24.35 3.57
C ASN A 224 -7.99 -22.92 3.94
N LEU A 225 -7.85 -21.98 3.00
CA LEU A 225 -8.34 -20.61 3.15
C LEU A 225 -9.68 -20.47 2.44
N ASN A 226 -10.71 -20.09 3.19
CA ASN A 226 -12.06 -19.90 2.66
C ASN A 226 -12.27 -18.45 2.23
N VAL A 227 -11.66 -18.06 1.11
CA VAL A 227 -11.83 -16.72 0.52
C VAL A 227 -12.91 -16.82 -0.56
N LYS A 228 -13.87 -15.89 -0.55
CA LYS A 228 -14.90 -15.82 -1.59
C LYS A 228 -14.28 -15.34 -2.92
N PRO A 229 -14.68 -15.86 -4.09
CA PRO A 229 -14.12 -15.44 -5.37
C PRO A 229 -14.16 -13.93 -5.59
N GLU A 230 -15.27 -13.26 -5.22
CA GLU A 230 -15.41 -11.81 -5.40
C GLU A 230 -14.36 -11.02 -4.58
N LYS A 231 -13.93 -11.58 -3.44
CA LYS A 231 -12.87 -11.00 -2.61
C LYS A 231 -11.49 -11.21 -3.21
N VAL A 232 -11.26 -12.28 -3.97
CA VAL A 232 -9.99 -12.47 -4.66
C VAL A 232 -9.81 -11.41 -5.74
N THR A 233 -10.86 -11.09 -6.49
CA THR A 233 -10.86 -9.96 -7.43
C THR A 233 -10.52 -8.64 -6.71
N ASP A 234 -11.17 -8.36 -5.58
CA ASP A 234 -10.91 -7.15 -4.78
C ASP A 234 -9.46 -7.06 -4.28
N TYR A 235 -8.90 -8.19 -3.83
CA TYR A 235 -7.53 -8.26 -3.32
C TYR A 235 -6.48 -8.11 -4.42
N LEU A 236 -6.77 -8.66 -5.61
CA LEU A 236 -5.96 -8.44 -6.80
C LEU A 236 -6.00 -6.96 -7.21
N LEU A 237 -7.16 -6.32 -7.15
CA LEU A 237 -7.29 -4.90 -7.43
C LEU A 237 -6.49 -4.04 -6.44
N CYS A 238 -6.50 -4.37 -5.14
CA CYS A 238 -5.62 -3.71 -4.17
C CYS A 238 -4.14 -3.87 -4.54
N ALA A 239 -3.71 -5.08 -4.91
CA ALA A 239 -2.32 -5.35 -5.25
C ALA A 239 -1.87 -4.66 -6.57
N VAL A 240 -2.79 -4.50 -7.53
CA VAL A 240 -2.56 -3.73 -8.76
C VAL A 240 -2.42 -2.24 -8.44
N ASN A 241 -3.33 -1.66 -7.66
CA ASN A 241 -3.26 -0.24 -7.25
C ASN A 241 -2.06 0.06 -6.33
N ALA A 242 -1.55 -0.97 -5.63
CA ALA A 242 -0.31 -0.92 -4.87
C ALA A 242 0.96 -0.98 -5.75
N ASN A 243 0.79 -1.19 -7.06
CA ASN A 243 1.87 -1.41 -8.02
C ASN A 243 2.81 -2.56 -7.62
N TRP A 244 2.26 -3.60 -7.00
CA TRP A 244 2.99 -4.82 -6.62
C TRP A 244 2.89 -5.91 -7.68
N ILE A 245 1.78 -5.90 -8.42
CA ILE A 245 1.49 -6.80 -9.53
C ILE A 245 0.89 -5.99 -10.68
N LEU A 246 0.91 -6.57 -11.87
CA LEU A 246 0.19 -6.05 -13.03
C LEU A 246 -0.79 -7.11 -13.54
N LYS A 247 -1.86 -6.63 -14.17
CA LYS A 247 -2.84 -7.45 -14.89
C LYS A 247 -2.56 -7.35 -16.38
N ASP A 248 -2.33 -8.48 -17.06
CA ASP A 248 -1.97 -8.53 -18.48
C ASP A 248 -2.77 -9.61 -19.20
N LYS A 249 -3.52 -9.18 -20.22
CA LYS A 249 -4.39 -10.04 -21.01
C LYS A 249 -3.65 -10.52 -22.26
N ARG A 250 -3.51 -11.84 -22.40
CA ARG A 250 -2.84 -12.48 -23.53
C ARG A 250 -3.77 -13.53 -24.15
N GLY A 251 -4.18 -13.29 -25.40
CA GLY A 251 -5.17 -14.13 -26.06
C GLY A 251 -6.50 -14.12 -25.30
N VAL A 252 -6.93 -15.29 -24.83
CA VAL A 252 -8.18 -15.47 -24.07
C VAL A 252 -7.96 -15.51 -22.55
N GLU A 253 -6.71 -15.55 -22.10
CA GLU A 253 -6.35 -15.65 -20.68
C GLU A 253 -5.93 -14.28 -20.12
N GLU A 254 -6.13 -14.11 -18.82
CA GLU A 254 -5.66 -12.95 -18.06
C GLU A 254 -4.71 -13.42 -16.96
N TYR A 255 -3.51 -12.83 -16.97
CA TYR A 255 -2.44 -13.18 -16.05
C TYR A 255 -2.17 -12.02 -15.09
N PHE A 256 -2.00 -12.36 -13.82
CA PHE A 256 -1.45 -11.47 -12.81
C PHE A 256 0.04 -11.77 -12.65
N CYS A 257 0.88 -10.80 -12.98
CA CYS A 257 2.33 -10.93 -12.93
C CYS A 257 2.91 -10.07 -11.82
N ALA A 258 3.90 -10.62 -11.09
CA ALA A 258 4.61 -9.83 -10.09
C ALA A 258 5.49 -8.77 -10.78
N LEU A 259 5.37 -7.53 -10.34
CA LEU A 259 6.30 -6.47 -10.74
C LEU A 259 7.63 -6.63 -9.98
N PRO A 260 8.72 -5.97 -10.43
CA PRO A 260 9.98 -5.88 -9.69
C PRO A 260 9.82 -5.19 -8.33
N ASN A 261 9.49 -6.01 -7.34
CA ASN A 261 9.31 -5.58 -5.96
C ASN A 261 10.65 -5.52 -5.21
N ARG A 262 10.71 -4.72 -4.12
CA ARG A 262 11.92 -4.60 -3.29
C ARG A 262 12.24 -5.84 -2.46
N GLY A 263 11.24 -6.70 -2.20
CA GLY A 263 11.40 -7.92 -1.41
C GLY A 263 10.27 -8.93 -1.59
N PRO A 264 10.38 -10.10 -0.93
CA PRO A 264 9.35 -11.12 -0.97
C PRO A 264 8.13 -10.70 -0.14
N ALA A 265 6.93 -10.94 -0.66
CA ALA A 265 5.68 -10.69 0.06
C ALA A 265 5.37 -11.80 1.09
N ILE A 266 5.99 -12.98 0.94
CA ILE A 266 5.86 -14.12 1.86
C ILE A 266 7.21 -14.71 2.25
N GLU A 267 7.28 -15.17 3.50
CA GLU A 267 8.37 -15.97 4.04
C GLU A 267 7.78 -17.21 4.73
N TYR A 268 8.41 -18.37 4.54
CA TYR A 268 7.94 -19.63 5.14
C TYR A 268 9.09 -20.62 5.27
N LYS A 269 9.01 -21.55 6.21
CA LYS A 269 9.94 -22.67 6.34
C LYS A 269 9.51 -23.80 5.39
N LEU A 270 10.48 -24.39 4.73
CA LEU A 270 10.27 -25.63 3.97
C LEU A 270 10.16 -26.82 4.93
N ARG A 271 9.35 -27.81 4.58
CA ARG A 271 9.21 -29.05 5.34
C ARG A 271 10.56 -29.77 5.41
N LYS A 272 10.86 -30.36 6.58
CA LYS A 272 12.20 -30.93 6.85
C LYS A 272 12.47 -32.15 5.97
N GLU A 273 11.41 -32.85 5.62
CA GLU A 273 11.37 -34.10 4.87
C GLU A 273 11.65 -33.91 3.37
N LEU A 274 11.70 -32.67 2.88
CA LEU A 274 12.00 -32.39 1.48
C LEU A 274 13.44 -32.78 1.12
N PRO A 275 13.67 -33.30 -0.10
CA PRO A 275 15.00 -33.52 -0.64
C PRO A 275 15.83 -32.22 -0.67
N VAL A 276 17.16 -32.32 -0.55
CA VAL A 276 18.06 -31.14 -0.45
C VAL A 276 17.96 -30.25 -1.69
N GLU A 277 17.84 -30.87 -2.85
CA GLU A 277 17.67 -30.24 -4.16
C GLU A 277 16.34 -29.49 -4.32
N GLU A 278 15.38 -29.70 -3.42
CA GLU A 278 14.10 -28.99 -3.34
C GLU A 278 14.07 -27.92 -2.25
N LYS A 279 15.15 -27.78 -1.47
CA LYS A 279 15.27 -26.78 -0.40
C LYS A 279 15.73 -25.40 -0.88
N ASP A 280 16.01 -25.26 -2.18
CA ASP A 280 16.41 -24.01 -2.81
C ASP A 280 15.22 -23.33 -3.51
N ARG A 281 14.81 -22.18 -2.96
CA ARG A 281 13.66 -21.39 -3.43
C ARG A 281 13.92 -20.69 -4.77
N GLU A 282 15.13 -20.22 -4.99
CA GLU A 282 15.50 -19.52 -6.23
C GLU A 282 15.60 -20.53 -7.38
N ARG A 283 16.16 -21.71 -7.10
CA ARG A 283 16.14 -22.82 -8.04
C ARG A 283 14.73 -23.26 -8.40
N TRP A 284 13.79 -23.24 -7.45
CA TRP A 284 12.38 -23.52 -7.74
C TRP A 284 11.78 -22.49 -8.70
N ARG A 285 11.94 -21.19 -8.41
CA ARG A 285 11.43 -20.12 -9.29
C ARG A 285 11.99 -20.22 -10.71
N ALA A 286 13.29 -20.50 -10.84
CA ALA A 286 13.90 -20.71 -12.15
C ALA A 286 13.27 -21.89 -12.91
N ARG A 287 12.98 -23.02 -12.23
CA ARG A 287 12.29 -24.15 -12.85
C ARG A 287 10.87 -23.80 -13.30
N VAL A 288 10.15 -23.02 -12.50
CA VAL A 288 8.79 -22.57 -12.87
C VAL A 288 8.83 -21.70 -14.12
N ILE A 289 9.78 -20.76 -14.20
CA ILE A 289 9.95 -19.90 -15.37
C ILE A 289 10.30 -20.73 -16.62
N GLU A 290 11.24 -21.68 -16.52
CA GLU A 290 11.58 -22.57 -17.64
C GLU A 290 10.42 -23.49 -18.04
N HIS A 291 9.60 -23.93 -17.07
CA HIS A 291 8.38 -24.67 -17.35
C HIS A 291 7.42 -23.83 -18.20
N TRP A 292 7.10 -22.60 -17.77
CA TRP A 292 6.23 -21.70 -18.53
C TRP A 292 6.78 -21.39 -19.92
N LYS A 293 8.08 -21.15 -20.04
CA LYS A 293 8.71 -20.96 -21.35
C LYS A 293 8.48 -22.13 -22.31
N ALA A 294 8.44 -23.35 -21.79
CA ALA A 294 8.25 -24.57 -22.59
C ALA A 294 6.76 -24.88 -22.86
N THR A 295 5.86 -24.57 -21.94
CA THR A 295 4.45 -25.03 -21.99
C THR A 295 3.43 -23.94 -22.23
N ASP A 296 3.74 -22.69 -21.89
CA ASP A 296 2.83 -21.54 -21.97
C ASP A 296 3.60 -20.26 -22.37
N PRO A 297 3.88 -20.09 -23.69
CA PRO A 297 4.66 -18.96 -24.19
C PRO A 297 4.03 -17.59 -23.91
N ASP A 298 2.69 -17.51 -23.86
CA ASP A 298 1.97 -16.27 -23.57
C ASP A 298 2.15 -15.84 -22.11
N ARG A 299 2.00 -16.78 -21.16
CA ARG A 299 2.31 -16.53 -19.75
C ARG A 299 3.78 -16.16 -19.55
N PHE A 300 4.70 -16.88 -20.20
CA PHE A 300 6.13 -16.54 -20.14
C PHE A 300 6.42 -15.13 -20.69
N SER A 301 5.81 -14.76 -21.81
CA SER A 301 5.89 -13.42 -22.39
C SER A 301 5.35 -12.34 -21.45
N SER A 302 4.23 -12.61 -20.77
CA SER A 302 3.66 -11.73 -19.76
C SER A 302 4.60 -11.48 -18.58
N ILE A 303 5.23 -12.55 -18.06
CA ILE A 303 6.28 -12.45 -17.03
C ILE A 303 7.44 -11.57 -17.50
N GLN A 304 7.91 -11.77 -18.74
CA GLN A 304 9.01 -10.97 -19.30
C GLN A 304 8.63 -9.49 -19.47
N SER A 305 7.40 -9.20 -19.90
CA SER A 305 6.88 -7.83 -20.00
C SER A 305 6.82 -7.14 -18.63
N ALA A 306 6.38 -7.86 -17.59
CA ALA A 306 6.32 -7.35 -16.23
C ALA A 306 7.68 -6.93 -15.67
N LEU A 307 8.72 -7.74 -15.95
CA LEU A 307 10.08 -7.44 -15.52
C LEU A 307 10.72 -6.28 -16.29
N LYS A 308 10.38 -6.10 -17.57
CA LYS A 308 10.92 -5.04 -18.42
C LYS A 308 10.27 -3.68 -18.17
N GLY A 309 8.98 -3.63 -17.84
CA GLY A 309 8.23 -2.39 -17.61
C GLY A 309 8.64 -1.60 -16.36
N ALA A 310 9.59 -2.09 -15.57
CA ALA A 310 10.09 -1.44 -14.36
C ALA A 310 11.52 -0.88 -14.49
N LEU A 311 12.11 -0.92 -15.69
CA LEU A 311 13.36 -0.24 -16.07
C LEU A 311 13.04 1.04 -16.83
#